data_AF-A0A9W8K0T2-F1
#
_entry.id   AF-A0A9W8K0T2-F1
#
_cell.length_a   1.000
_cell.length_b   1.000
_cell.length_c   1.000
_cell.angle_alpha   90.00
_cell.angle_beta   90.00
_cell.angle_gamma   90.00
#
_symmetry.space_group_name_H-M   'P 1'
#
loop_
_entity.id
_entity.type
_entity.pdbx_description
1 polymer ?
#
loop_
_entity_poly.entity_id
_entity_poly.type
_entity_poly.pdbx_seq_one_letter_code
_entity_poly.pdbx_strand_id
1 'polypeptide(L)'
;MATVNSSGLHSLATLIKRLEAAASRFEDIAVVLDPASGSATGTRRESIAQPATPASKVSVASPSTPTPTPAAPVAPAPVPAETPKSAIAFQEKVIDAKLKPFIELTKVFAGPNVVESVR
;
A
#
# COMPACT_ATOMS: atom_id res chain seq x y z
N MET A 1 -32.90 -41.57 -9.22
CA MET A 1 -32.25 -40.99 -8.03
C MET A 1 -30.96 -40.33 -8.49
N ALA A 2 -30.87 -39.00 -8.42
CA ALA A 2 -29.66 -38.28 -8.81
C ALA A 2 -28.63 -38.41 -7.68
N THR A 3 -27.53 -39.10 -7.95
CA THR A 3 -26.38 -39.19 -7.06
C THR A 3 -25.80 -37.79 -6.88
N VAL A 4 -25.97 -37.19 -5.71
CA VAL A 4 -25.29 -35.94 -5.36
C VAL A 4 -23.80 -36.23 -5.21
N ASN A 5 -23.01 -35.78 -6.19
CA ASN A 5 -21.55 -35.88 -6.17
C ASN A 5 -21.00 -35.14 -4.94
N SER A 6 -20.67 -35.88 -3.88
CA SER A 6 -20.06 -35.37 -2.63
C SER A 6 -18.82 -34.49 -2.88
N SER A 7 -18.06 -34.79 -3.93
CA SER A 7 -16.93 -33.97 -4.41
C SER A 7 -17.30 -32.52 -4.76
N GLY A 8 -18.47 -32.30 -5.37
CA GLY A 8 -18.97 -30.96 -5.69
C GLY A 8 -19.41 -30.16 -4.45
N LEU A 9 -19.91 -30.84 -3.43
CA LEU A 9 -20.31 -30.21 -2.15
C LEU A 9 -19.09 -29.66 -1.39
N HIS A 10 -17.96 -30.36 -1.42
CA HIS A 10 -16.71 -29.88 -0.84
C HIS A 10 -16.16 -28.65 -1.59
N SER A 11 -16.31 -28.61 -2.93
CA SER A 11 -15.95 -27.44 -3.75
C SER A 11 -16.81 -26.23 -3.39
N LEU A 12 -18.12 -26.42 -3.30
CA LEU A 12 -19.06 -25.37 -2.91
C LEU A 12 -18.82 -24.86 -1.49
N ALA A 13 -18.65 -25.77 -0.52
CA ALA A 13 -18.35 -25.41 0.86
C ALA A 13 -17.03 -24.62 0.98
N THR A 14 -16.02 -24.99 0.21
CA THR A 14 -14.74 -24.27 0.16
C THR A 14 -14.90 -22.89 -0.47
N LEU A 15 -15.68 -22.80 -1.56
CA LEU A 15 -15.96 -21.53 -2.23
C LEU A 15 -16.73 -20.57 -1.31
N ILE A 16 -17.74 -21.07 -0.60
CA ILE A 16 -18.51 -20.31 0.40
C ILE A 16 -17.58 -19.80 1.50
N LYS A 17 -16.72 -20.65 2.07
CA LYS A 17 -15.80 -20.25 3.13
C LYS A 17 -14.77 -19.22 2.67
N ARG A 18 -14.33 -19.29 1.40
CA ARG A 18 -13.45 -18.28 0.78
C ARG A 18 -14.19 -16.95 0.54
N LEU A 19 -15.44 -17.00 0.09
CA LEU A 19 -16.28 -15.81 -0.10
C LEU A 19 -16.62 -15.13 1.22
N GLU A 20 -16.92 -15.90 2.27
CA GLU A 20 -17.17 -15.39 3.62
C GLU A 20 -15.91 -14.73 4.21
N ALA A 21 -14.74 -15.35 4.04
CA ALA A 21 -13.46 -14.74 4.42
C ALA A 21 -13.14 -13.47 3.62
N ALA A 22 -13.54 -13.39 2.34
CA ALA A 22 -13.38 -12.19 1.53
C ALA A 22 -14.35 -11.07 1.97
N ALA A 23 -15.59 -11.40 2.30
CA ALA A 23 -16.59 -10.45 2.80
C ALA A 23 -16.20 -9.86 4.16
N SER A 24 -15.67 -10.68 5.08
CA SER A 24 -15.14 -10.21 6.37
C SER A 24 -14.03 -9.16 6.21
N ARG A 25 -13.20 -9.26 5.17
CA ARG A 25 -12.19 -8.24 4.83
C ARG A 25 -12.78 -6.96 4.24
N PHE A 26 -13.87 -7.03 3.50
CA PHE A 26 -14.51 -5.82 2.97
C PHE A 26 -15.13 -4.98 4.07
N GLU A 27 -15.70 -5.59 5.10
CA GLU A 27 -16.22 -4.87 6.28
C GLU A 27 -15.08 -4.22 7.08
N ASP A 28 -13.93 -4.89 7.25
CA ASP A 28 -12.73 -4.33 7.90
C ASP A 28 -12.17 -3.10 7.14
N ILE A 29 -12.17 -3.15 5.81
CA ILE A 29 -11.72 -2.04 4.95
C ILE A 29 -12.73 -0.90 4.92
N ALA A 30 -14.04 -1.19 4.97
CA ALA A 30 -15.08 -0.18 4.96
C ALA A 30 -15.02 0.75 6.18
N VAL A 31 -14.62 0.25 7.35
CA VAL A 31 -14.38 1.07 8.55
C VAL A 31 -13.21 2.05 8.37
N VAL A 32 -12.23 1.69 7.54
CA VAL A 32 -11.07 2.55 7.23
C VAL A 32 -11.39 3.60 6.15
N LEU A 33 -12.36 3.31 5.26
CA LEU A 33 -12.72 4.17 4.15
C LEU A 33 -13.87 5.14 4.42
N ASP A 34 -14.54 5.08 5.57
CA ASP A 34 -15.57 6.05 5.97
C ASP A 34 -14.92 7.26 6.68
N PRO A 35 -14.76 8.43 6.01
CA PRO A 35 -14.17 9.61 6.62
C PRO A 35 -15.13 10.35 7.57
N ALA A 36 -16.37 9.88 7.76
CA ALA A 36 -17.39 10.55 8.58
C ALA A 36 -17.42 10.04 10.03
N SER A 37 -16.86 8.86 10.33
CA SER A 37 -16.61 8.40 11.70
C SER A 37 -15.21 8.79 12.15
N GLY A 38 -15.06 10.06 12.53
CA GLY A 38 -13.83 10.57 13.11
C GLY A 38 -13.39 9.78 14.35
N SER A 39 -12.22 9.17 14.29
CA SER A 39 -11.33 9.10 15.45
C SER A 39 -9.88 9.08 14.99
N ALA A 40 -9.17 10.08 15.48
CA ALA A 40 -7.75 10.28 15.29
C ALA A 40 -6.91 9.14 15.87
N THR A 41 -5.62 9.20 15.51
CA THR A 41 -4.45 8.62 16.18
C THR A 41 -4.29 7.10 16.13
N GLY A 42 -3.11 6.67 15.68
CA GLY A 42 -2.67 5.31 16.00
C GLY A 42 -1.57 4.75 15.11
N THR A 43 -0.36 5.26 15.27
CA THR A 43 0.88 4.50 15.04
C THR A 43 0.69 3.05 15.52
N ARG A 44 0.76 2.05 14.66
CA ARG A 44 0.95 0.66 15.09
C ARG A 44 1.98 -0.03 14.22
N ARG A 45 3.24 0.20 14.61
CA ARG A 45 4.28 -0.85 14.61
C ARG A 45 3.72 -2.02 15.42
N GLU A 46 3.67 -3.20 14.81
CA GLU A 46 3.77 -4.49 15.50
C GLU A 46 4.20 -5.50 14.43
N SER A 47 5.50 -5.75 14.21
CA SER A 47 6.30 -6.75 14.94
C SER A 47 5.45 -7.91 15.45
N ILE A 48 5.12 -8.82 14.53
CA ILE A 48 4.58 -10.14 14.86
C ILE A 48 5.71 -10.93 15.54
N ALA A 49 5.61 -11.06 16.86
CA ALA A 49 6.31 -12.06 17.64
C ALA A 49 5.78 -13.45 17.24
N GLN A 50 6.69 -14.31 16.78
CA GLN A 50 6.40 -15.72 16.54
C GLN A 50 6.66 -16.53 17.83
N PRO A 51 5.79 -17.50 18.18
CA PRO A 51 5.82 -18.16 19.48
C PRO A 51 7.08 -19.03 19.66
N ALA A 52 7.66 -18.94 20.86
CA ALA A 52 8.72 -19.83 21.32
C ALA A 52 8.18 -21.25 21.51
N THR A 53 8.88 -22.24 20.94
CA THR A 53 8.78 -23.66 21.31
C THR A 53 10.18 -24.25 21.49
N PRO A 54 10.34 -25.28 22.34
CA PRO A 54 11.52 -25.42 23.18
C PRO A 54 12.69 -26.10 22.48
N ALA A 55 13.88 -25.72 22.95
CA ALA A 55 15.15 -26.33 22.63
C ALA A 55 15.14 -27.85 22.88
N SER A 56 15.61 -28.62 21.90
CA SER A 56 16.38 -29.85 22.11
C SER A 56 16.81 -30.43 20.76
N LYS A 57 18.11 -30.35 20.43
CA LYS A 57 18.95 -31.52 20.15
C LYS A 57 20.34 -31.14 19.64
N VAL A 58 21.32 -31.57 20.45
CA VAL A 58 22.55 -32.27 20.06
C VAL A 58 23.52 -31.53 19.13
N SER A 59 24.62 -31.07 19.73
CA SER A 59 25.90 -30.83 19.06
C SER A 59 26.47 -32.14 18.54
N VAL A 60 26.75 -32.20 17.24
CA VAL A 60 27.87 -33.00 16.70
C VAL A 60 28.54 -32.14 15.64
N ALA A 61 29.79 -31.76 15.90
CA ALA A 61 30.64 -31.05 14.95
C ALA A 61 31.20 -32.04 13.93
N SER A 62 30.97 -31.77 12.64
CA SER A 62 31.64 -32.43 11.51
C SER A 62 32.31 -31.34 10.66
N PRO A 63 33.49 -31.60 10.05
CA PRO A 63 34.23 -30.57 9.33
C PRO A 63 33.51 -30.26 8.00
N SER A 64 33.06 -29.02 7.85
CA SER A 64 32.39 -28.54 6.64
C SER A 64 33.40 -28.27 5.52
N THR A 65 33.27 -28.99 4.41
CA THR A 65 33.85 -28.60 3.12
C THR A 65 33.26 -27.25 2.65
N PRO A 66 34.00 -26.43 1.90
CA PRO A 66 33.47 -25.15 1.44
C PRO A 66 32.40 -25.39 0.37
N THR A 67 31.15 -25.03 0.69
CA THR A 67 30.06 -24.98 -0.29
C THR A 67 30.17 -23.69 -1.11
N PRO A 68 29.88 -23.72 -2.42
CA PRO A 68 29.85 -22.51 -3.23
C PRO A 68 28.73 -21.57 -2.74
N THR A 69 29.07 -20.32 -2.47
CA THR A 69 28.14 -19.28 -2.04
C THR A 69 27.07 -19.05 -3.12
N PRO A 70 25.76 -19.14 -2.80
CA PRO A 70 24.71 -18.76 -3.74
C PRO A 70 24.86 -17.30 -4.17
N ALA A 71 24.79 -17.05 -5.48
CA ALA A 71 24.83 -15.69 -6.02
C ALA A 71 23.69 -14.85 -5.43
N ALA A 72 24.01 -13.64 -4.99
CA ALA A 72 23.04 -12.71 -4.41
C ALA A 72 21.95 -12.36 -5.44
N PRO A 73 20.66 -12.30 -5.04
CA PRO A 73 19.59 -11.87 -5.94
C PRO A 73 19.84 -10.44 -6.40
N VAL A 74 19.80 -10.22 -7.71
CA VAL A 74 19.91 -8.88 -8.31
C VAL A 74 18.67 -8.09 -7.90
N ALA A 75 18.89 -6.92 -7.27
CA ALA A 75 17.80 -6.04 -6.85
C ALA A 75 17.02 -5.53 -8.09
N PRO A 76 15.66 -5.48 -8.03
CA PRO A 76 14.86 -4.94 -9.12
C PRO A 76 15.24 -3.48 -9.39
N ALA A 77 15.40 -3.13 -10.68
CA ALA A 77 15.65 -1.76 -11.09
C ALA A 77 14.50 -0.83 -10.67
N PRO A 78 14.78 0.42 -10.27
CA PRO A 78 13.75 1.37 -9.88
C PRO A 78 12.86 1.68 -11.10
N VAL A 79 11.55 1.42 -10.95
CA VAL A 79 10.55 1.84 -11.93
C VAL A 79 10.37 3.36 -11.86
N PRO A 80 10.35 4.07 -13.00
CA PRO A 80 10.04 5.49 -13.02
C PRO A 80 8.64 5.72 -12.43
N ALA A 81 8.54 6.60 -11.44
CA ALA A 81 7.25 7.01 -10.90
C ALA A 81 6.54 7.85 -11.97
N GLU A 82 5.47 7.31 -12.56
CA GLU A 82 4.62 8.08 -13.46
C GLU A 82 3.85 9.15 -12.67
N THR A 83 3.87 10.39 -13.16
CA THR A 83 3.11 11.48 -12.56
C THR A 83 1.62 11.20 -12.68
N PRO A 84 0.84 11.21 -11.58
CA PRO A 84 -0.58 10.90 -11.63
C PRO A 84 -1.35 11.93 -12.48
N LYS A 85 -2.36 11.46 -13.21
CA LYS A 85 -3.18 12.29 -14.12
C LYS A 85 -3.79 13.52 -13.45
N SER A 86 -4.11 13.43 -12.16
CA SER A 86 -4.62 14.55 -11.35
C SER A 86 -3.58 15.67 -11.19
N ALA A 87 -2.31 15.33 -10.98
CA ALA A 87 -1.24 16.31 -10.87
C ALA A 87 -0.99 17.02 -12.21
N ILE A 88 -1.07 16.29 -13.34
CA ILE A 88 -0.98 16.87 -14.68
C ILE A 88 -2.15 17.83 -14.92
N ALA A 89 -3.38 17.41 -14.63
CA ALA A 89 -4.56 18.25 -14.80
C ALA A 89 -4.53 19.51 -13.91
N PHE A 90 -4.00 19.41 -12.69
CA PHE A 90 -3.81 20.54 -11.80
C PHE A 90 -2.76 21.53 -12.34
N GLN A 91 -1.64 21.01 -12.83
CA GLN A 91 -0.59 21.82 -13.44
C GLN A 91 -1.13 22.65 -14.61
N GLU A 92 -1.83 22.01 -15.54
CA GLU A 92 -2.36 22.69 -16.73
C GLU A 92 -3.50 23.67 -16.40
N LYS A 93 -4.50 23.21 -15.63
CA LYS A 93 -5.76 23.97 -15.45
C LYS A 93 -5.69 25.00 -14.34
N VAL A 94 -4.84 24.79 -13.34
CA VAL A 94 -4.76 25.67 -12.16
C VAL A 94 -3.48 26.49 -12.21
N ILE A 95 -2.31 25.84 -12.30
CA ILE A 95 -1.04 26.57 -12.23
C ILE A 95 -0.85 27.40 -13.51
N ASP A 96 -0.90 26.76 -14.67
CA ASP A 96 -0.58 27.41 -15.93
C ASP A 96 -1.70 28.34 -16.41
N ALA A 97 -2.95 27.89 -16.37
CA ALA A 97 -4.07 28.67 -16.87
C ALA A 97 -4.61 29.75 -15.93
N LYS A 98 -4.33 29.69 -14.61
CA LYS A 98 -4.92 30.61 -13.62
C LYS A 98 -3.89 31.30 -12.75
N LEU A 99 -3.01 30.53 -12.12
CA LEU A 99 -2.08 31.08 -11.14
C LEU A 99 -0.99 31.95 -11.79
N LYS A 100 -0.38 31.50 -12.90
CA LYS A 100 0.63 32.29 -13.62
C LYS A 100 0.11 33.66 -14.09
N PRO A 101 -1.04 33.75 -14.81
CA PRO A 101 -1.61 35.04 -15.19
C PRO A 101 -1.98 35.93 -13.99
N PHE A 102 -2.46 35.34 -12.89
CA PHE A 102 -2.76 36.08 -11.67
C PHE A 102 -1.50 36.70 -11.05
N ILE A 103 -0.39 35.95 -10.98
CA ILE A 103 0.88 36.45 -10.46
C ILE A 103 1.41 37.58 -11.35
N GLU A 104 1.34 37.42 -12.67
CA GLU A 104 1.76 38.46 -13.62
C GLU A 104 0.93 39.74 -13.49
N LEU A 105 -0.40 39.62 -13.40
CA LEU A 105 -1.27 40.78 -13.21
C LEU A 105 -1.00 41.47 -11.87
N THR A 106 -0.89 40.69 -10.79
CA THR A 106 -0.59 41.19 -9.44
C THR A 106 0.72 41.98 -9.39
N LYS A 107 1.75 41.54 -10.13
CA LYS A 107 3.03 42.28 -10.25
C LYS A 107 2.88 43.66 -10.90
N VAL A 108 1.87 43.86 -11.75
CA VAL A 108 1.67 45.11 -12.49
C VAL A 108 0.90 46.15 -11.66
N PHE A 109 -0.13 45.74 -10.91
CA PHE A 109 -1.03 46.69 -10.24
C PHE A 109 -0.87 46.74 -8.72
N ALA A 110 -0.34 45.70 -8.08
CA ALA A 110 -0.36 45.60 -6.62
C ALA A 110 0.90 46.21 -5.97
N GLY A 111 0.76 46.64 -4.72
CA GLY A 111 1.88 47.15 -3.93
C GLY A 111 2.87 46.06 -3.50
N PRO A 112 4.09 46.44 -3.07
CA PRO A 112 5.18 45.49 -2.79
C PRO A 112 4.81 44.37 -1.81
N ASN A 113 4.04 44.68 -0.75
CA ASN A 113 3.60 43.70 0.24
C ASN A 113 2.73 42.59 -0.37
N VAL A 114 1.90 42.94 -1.35
CA VAL A 114 1.01 41.97 -2.03
C VAL A 114 1.80 41.16 -3.05
N VAL A 115 2.74 41.79 -3.76
CA VAL A 115 3.63 41.11 -4.70
C VAL A 115 4.53 40.09 -4.00
N GLU A 116 5.05 40.42 -2.83
CA GLU A 116 5.88 39.50 -2.02
C GLU A 116 5.07 38.30 -1.51
N SER A 117 3.80 38.50 -1.16
CA SER A 117 2.91 37.42 -0.70
C SER A 117 2.52 36.41 -1.78
N VAL A 118 2.65 36.80 -3.06
CA VAL A 118 2.17 36.03 -4.22
C VAL A 118 3.33 35.44 -5.03
N ARG A 119 4.58 35.74 -4.65
CA ARG A 119 5.80 35.22 -5.26
C ARG A 119 6.08 33.77 -4.86
#